data_AF-A0A0M3JMY7-F1
#
_entry.id   AF-A0A0M3JMY7-F1
#
_cell.length_a   1.000
_cell.length_b   1.000
_cell.length_c   1.000
_cell.angle_alpha   90.00
_cell.angle_beta   90.00
_cell.angle_gamma   90.00
#
_symmetry.space_group_name_H-M   'P 1'
#
loop_
_entity.id
_entity.type
_entity.pdbx_description
1 polymer ?
#
loop_
_entity_poly.entity_id
_entity_poly.type
_entity_poly.pdbx_seq_one_letter_code
_entity_poly.pdbx_strand_id
1 'polypeptide(L)'
;MPVPEEKLSKLRREFLYWYPVDMRVSGKDLVQNHLTYFLFNHVTIWKDHPELWPKSIRANGHLLLNNEKMSKQTGNFLTLSDSVTQFSADGMRLSLA
;
A
#
# COMPACT_ATOMS: atom_id res chain seq x y z
N MET A 1 -15.85 12.73 -28.04
CA MET A 1 -16.36 11.42 -28.49
C MET A 1 -16.91 10.68 -27.28
N PRO A 2 -18.15 10.15 -27.34
CA PRO A 2 -18.65 9.30 -26.27
C PRO A 2 -17.83 8.00 -26.20
N VAL A 3 -17.60 7.50 -24.99
CA VAL A 3 -16.92 6.22 -24.75
C VAL A 3 -17.92 5.09 -25.08
N PRO A 4 -17.55 4.04 -25.84
CA PRO A 4 -18.43 2.91 -26.11
C PRO A 4 -18.90 2.21 -24.83
N GLU A 5 -20.20 1.88 -24.77
CA GLU A 5 -20.82 1.25 -23.61
C GLU A 5 -20.13 -0.05 -23.19
N GLU A 6 -19.73 -0.88 -24.16
CA GLU A 6 -19.00 -2.13 -23.90
C GLU A 6 -17.73 -1.91 -23.06
N LYS A 7 -17.01 -0.79 -23.28
CA LYS A 7 -15.81 -0.46 -22.51
C LYS A 7 -16.19 -0.05 -21.08
N LEU A 8 -17.24 0.72 -20.90
CA LEU A 8 -17.73 1.11 -19.57
C LEU A 8 -18.18 -0.11 -18.76
N SER A 9 -18.89 -1.04 -19.41
CA SER A 9 -19.33 -2.30 -18.79
C SER A 9 -18.14 -3.17 -18.36
N LYS A 10 -17.08 -3.25 -19.18
CA LYS A 10 -15.84 -3.94 -18.80
C LYS A 10 -15.18 -3.28 -17.58
N LEU A 11 -15.04 -1.96 -17.56
CA LEU A 11 -14.46 -1.23 -16.41
C LEU A 11 -15.26 -1.45 -15.12
N ARG A 12 -16.60 -1.39 -15.20
CA ARG A 12 -17.46 -1.65 -14.05
C ARG A 12 -17.31 -3.09 -13.55
N ARG A 13 -17.24 -4.07 -14.45
CA ARG A 13 -17.05 -5.47 -14.09
C ARG A 13 -15.71 -5.70 -13.37
N GLU A 14 -14.63 -5.12 -13.87
CA GLU A 14 -13.32 -5.22 -13.20
C GLU A 14 -13.36 -4.61 -11.80
N PHE A 15 -13.96 -3.42 -11.63
CA PHE A 15 -14.11 -2.80 -10.31
C PHE A 15 -14.89 -3.70 -9.35
N LEU A 16 -16.07 -4.20 -9.77
CA LEU A 16 -16.92 -5.04 -8.93
C LEU A 16 -16.30 -6.42 -8.62
N TYR A 17 -15.35 -6.88 -9.43
CA TYR A 17 -14.61 -8.11 -9.18
C TYR A 17 -13.47 -7.91 -8.17
N TRP A 18 -12.69 -6.84 -8.33
CA TRP A 18 -11.49 -6.60 -7.51
C TRP A 18 -11.75 -5.88 -6.18
N TYR A 19 -12.86 -5.15 -6.05
CA TYR A 19 -13.25 -4.55 -4.78
C TYR A 19 -13.98 -5.55 -3.87
N PRO A 20 -13.90 -5.37 -2.54
CA PRO A 20 -13.21 -4.29 -1.82
C PRO A 20 -11.70 -4.49 -1.70
N VAL A 21 -11.01 -3.48 -1.15
CA VAL A 21 -9.59 -3.61 -0.78
C VAL A 21 -9.46 -4.63 0.36
N ASP A 22 -8.98 -5.83 0.06
CA ASP A 22 -8.81 -6.91 1.06
C ASP A 22 -7.78 -6.55 2.12
N MET A 23 -6.65 -5.97 1.73
CA MET A 23 -5.59 -5.56 2.65
C MET A 23 -4.82 -4.32 2.18
N ARG A 24 -4.61 -3.37 3.10
CA ARG A 24 -3.73 -2.21 2.93
C ARG A 24 -2.61 -2.25 3.96
N VAL A 25 -1.36 -2.43 3.53
CA VAL A 25 -0.18 -2.40 4.41
C VAL A 25 0.50 -1.04 4.35
N SER A 26 0.92 -0.49 5.49
CA SER A 26 1.63 0.79 5.53
C SER A 26 2.47 0.99 6.79
N GLY A 27 3.34 2.00 6.79
CA GLY A 27 4.02 2.45 7.99
C GLY A 27 3.06 3.03 9.02
N LYS A 28 3.37 2.86 10.30
CA LYS A 28 2.55 3.36 11.43
C LYS A 28 2.35 4.88 11.41
N ASP A 29 3.24 5.62 10.77
CA ASP A 29 3.18 7.07 10.58
C ASP A 29 1.95 7.52 9.79
N LEU A 30 1.40 6.67 8.92
CA LEU A 30 0.22 7.01 8.11
C LEU A 30 -1.13 6.74 8.81
N VAL A 31 -1.12 6.13 10.00
CA VAL A 31 -2.35 5.76 10.72
C VAL A 31 -3.17 7.01 11.05
N GLN A 32 -2.51 8.03 11.60
CA GLN A 32 -3.16 9.25 12.10
C GLN A 32 -3.60 10.22 10.99
N ASN A 33 -3.34 9.91 9.72
CA ASN A 33 -3.67 10.77 8.59
C ASN A 33 -4.27 9.96 7.42
N HIS A 34 -3.46 9.54 6.45
CA HIS A 34 -3.84 8.87 5.22
C HIS A 34 -4.75 7.66 5.46
N LEU A 35 -4.43 6.77 6.40
CA LEU A 35 -5.25 5.58 6.65
C LEU A 35 -6.60 5.93 7.29
N THR A 36 -6.63 6.97 8.12
CA THR A 36 -7.88 7.52 8.67
C THR A 36 -8.73 8.13 7.55
N TYR A 37 -8.14 8.99 6.70
CA TYR A 37 -8.83 9.59 5.56
C TYR A 37 -9.28 8.55 4.53
N PHE A 38 -8.50 7.49 4.34
CA PHE A 38 -8.83 6.36 3.48
C PHE A 38 -10.16 5.71 3.91
N LEU A 39 -10.37 5.49 5.21
CA LEU A 39 -11.64 4.99 5.74
C LEU A 39 -12.78 5.99 5.53
N PHE A 40 -12.59 7.26 5.92
CA PHE A 40 -13.62 8.30 5.78
C PHE A 40 -14.11 8.44 4.33
N ASN A 41 -13.19 8.47 3.36
CA ASN A 41 -13.56 8.60 1.96
C ASN A 41 -14.32 7.36 1.45
N HIS A 42 -13.91 6.14 1.81
CA HIS A 42 -14.59 4.92 1.36
C HIS A 42 -16.01 4.82 1.93
N VAL A 43 -16.17 5.10 3.22
CA VAL A 43 -17.49 5.10 3.88
C VAL A 43 -18.39 6.18 3.27
N THR A 44 -17.84 7.34 2.92
CA THR A 44 -18.62 8.43 2.33
C THR A 44 -19.05 8.13 0.89
N ILE A 45 -18.15 7.62 0.05
CA ILE A 45 -18.42 7.31 -1.36
C ILE A 45 -19.37 6.11 -1.48
N TRP A 46 -19.16 5.08 -0.68
CA TRP A 46 -19.92 3.82 -0.70
C TRP A 46 -20.81 3.66 0.53
N LYS A 47 -21.48 4.74 0.94
CA LYS A 47 -22.30 4.79 2.16
C LYS A 47 -23.37 3.70 2.22
N ASP A 48 -23.96 3.36 1.08
CA ASP A 48 -25.04 2.37 0.95
C ASP A 48 -24.51 0.97 0.57
N HIS A 49 -23.18 0.83 0.45
CA HIS A 49 -22.49 -0.39 0.02
C HIS A 49 -21.32 -0.75 0.95
N PRO A 50 -21.59 -1.16 2.22
CA PRO A 50 -20.54 -1.52 3.18
C PRO A 50 -19.64 -2.67 2.70
N GLU A 51 -20.12 -3.52 1.79
CA GLU A 51 -19.34 -4.58 1.14
C GLU A 51 -18.18 -4.04 0.29
N LEU A 52 -18.22 -2.77 -0.10
CA LEU A 52 -17.14 -2.08 -0.84
C LEU A 52 -16.15 -1.37 0.10
N TRP A 53 -16.35 -1.43 1.42
CA TRP A 53 -15.43 -0.82 2.39
C TRP A 53 -14.16 -1.66 2.55
N PRO A 54 -13.01 -1.04 2.89
CA PRO A 54 -11.76 -1.77 3.09
C PRO A 54 -11.88 -2.83 4.20
N LYS A 55 -11.39 -4.04 3.94
CA LYS A 55 -11.53 -5.17 4.89
C LYS A 55 -10.45 -5.20 5.97
N SER A 56 -9.21 -4.83 5.65
CA SER A 56 -8.12 -4.87 6.62
C SER A 56 -7.01 -3.84 6.36
N ILE A 57 -6.38 -3.40 7.44
CA ILE A 57 -5.23 -2.48 7.43
C ILE A 57 -4.15 -3.05 8.37
N ARG A 58 -2.91 -3.17 7.89
CA ARG A 58 -1.75 -3.61 8.69
C ARG A 58 -0.71 -2.49 8.76
N ALA A 59 -0.44 -2.00 9.97
CA ALA A 59 0.62 -1.02 10.21
C ALA A 59 1.92 -1.72 10.63
N ASN A 60 3.04 -1.39 9.97
CA ASN A 60 4.38 -1.82 10.37
C ASN A 60 5.21 -0.67 10.98
N GLY A 61 6.25 -1.03 11.73
CA GLY A 61 7.23 -0.06 12.24
C GLY A 61 8.10 0.53 11.14
N HIS A 62 8.87 1.56 11.48
CA HIS A 62 9.94 2.04 10.61
C HIS A 62 11.08 1.02 10.61
N LEU A 63 11.63 0.76 9.42
CA LEU A 63 12.76 -0.14 9.25
C LEU A 63 14.02 0.48 9.87
N LEU A 64 14.77 -0.33 10.61
CA LEU A 64 16.12 -0.02 11.07
C LEU A 64 17.12 -0.73 10.15
N LEU A 65 18.31 -0.14 10.00
CA LEU A 65 19.43 -0.78 9.31
C LEU A 65 20.55 -0.95 10.33
N ASN A 66 20.98 -2.20 10.54
CA ASN A 66 21.98 -2.56 11.55
C ASN A 66 21.65 -2.03 12.97
N ASN A 67 20.39 -2.17 13.39
CA ASN A 67 19.84 -1.66 14.66
C ASN A 67 19.84 -0.13 14.82
N GLU A 68 20.16 0.61 13.76
CA GLU A 68 20.20 2.07 13.78
C GLU A 68 19.14 2.67 12.84
N LYS A 69 18.76 3.92 13.14
CA LYS A 69 17.85 4.68 12.28
C LYS A 69 18.52 4.92 10.93
N MET A 70 17.83 4.58 9.85
CA MET A 70 18.30 4.93 8.52
C MET A 70 18.35 6.44 8.34
N SER A 71 19.52 6.97 8.01
CA SER A 71 19.75 8.39 7.78
C SER A 71 20.88 8.60 6.77
N LYS A 72 20.62 9.43 5.75
CA LYS A 72 21.65 9.80 4.77
C LYS A 72 22.81 10.56 5.41
N GLN A 73 22.56 11.31 6.48
CA GLN A 73 23.58 12.13 7.15
C GLN A 73 24.59 11.30 7.93
N THR A 74 24.17 10.16 8.50
CA THR A 74 25.08 9.28 9.26
C THR A 74 25.77 8.25 8.37
N GLY A 75 25.50 8.26 7.05
CA GLY A 75 25.98 7.24 6.11
C GLY A 75 25.25 5.89 6.22
N ASN A 76 24.38 5.71 7.21
CA ASN A 76 23.60 4.48 7.40
C ASN A 76 22.31 4.52 6.56
N PHE A 77 22.46 4.35 5.25
CA PHE A 77 21.33 4.40 4.30
C PHE A 77 21.60 3.50 3.10
N LEU A 78 20.59 2.73 2.70
CA LEU A 78 20.61 1.94 1.47
C LEU A 78 19.36 2.23 0.66
N THR A 79 19.53 2.44 -0.65
CA THR A 79 18.38 2.43 -1.56
C THR A 79 17.96 0.99 -1.87
N LEU A 80 16.76 0.82 -2.44
CA LEU A 80 16.32 -0.49 -2.95
C LEU A 80 17.30 -1.04 -4.00
N SER A 81 17.76 -0.20 -4.92
CA SER A 81 18.68 -0.62 -5.99
C SER A 81 20.03 -1.07 -5.44
N ASP A 82 20.58 -0.33 -4.46
CA ASP A 82 21.85 -0.69 -3.82
C ASP A 82 21.70 -2.01 -3.05
N SER A 83 20.62 -2.16 -2.29
CA SER A 83 20.33 -3.38 -1.52
C SER A 83 20.24 -4.62 -2.42
N VAL A 84 19.53 -4.51 -3.56
CA VAL A 84 19.42 -5.63 -4.51
C VAL A 84 20.76 -5.93 -5.19
N THR A 85 21.53 -4.91 -5.54
CA THR A 85 22.86 -5.08 -6.16
C THR A 85 23.83 -5.74 -5.19
N GLN A 86 23.77 -5.39 -3.90
CA GLN A 86 24.69 -5.88 -2.88
C GLN A 86 24.32 -7.27 -2.36
N PHE A 87 23.03 -7.58 -2.22
CA PHE A 87 22.55 -8.78 -1.52
C PHE A 87 21.70 -9.72 -2.39
N SER A 88 21.52 -9.43 -3.68
CA SER A 88 20.50 -10.03 -4.57
C SER A 88 19.07 -9.72 -4.13
N ALA A 89 18.11 -9.90 -5.05
CA ALA A 89 16.70 -9.74 -4.74
C ALA A 89 16.23 -10.75 -3.68
N ASP A 90 16.69 -11.99 -3.75
CA ASP A 90 16.25 -13.05 -2.85
C ASP A 90 16.91 -12.93 -1.46
N GLY A 91 18.21 -12.63 -1.41
CA GLY A 91 18.90 -12.41 -0.13
C GLY A 91 18.32 -11.22 0.64
N MET A 92 17.98 -10.13 -0.06
CA MET A 92 17.29 -9.00 0.53
C MET A 92 15.88 -9.37 1.02
N ARG A 93 15.08 -10.06 0.20
CA ARG A 93 13.70 -10.46 0.57
C ARG A 93 13.68 -11.42 1.76
N LEU A 94 14.62 -12.35 1.84
CA LEU A 94 14.76 -13.26 2.97
C LEU A 94 15.08 -12.51 4.27
N SER A 95 15.93 -11.47 4.20
CA SER A 95 16.29 -10.66 5.36
C SER A 95 15.18 -9.69 5.80
N LEU A 96 14.21 -9.39 4.92
CA LEU A 96 13.06 -8.53 5.21
C LEU A 96 11.84 -9.29 5.74
N ALA A 97 11.80 -10.61 5.59
CA ALA A 97 10.68 -11.49 5.95
C ALA A 97 10.71 -11.85 7.45
#